data_AF-W4V4C0-F1
#
_entry.id   AF-W4V4C0-F1
#
_cell.length_a   1.000
_cell.length_b   1.000
_cell.length_c   1.000
_cell.angle_alpha   90.00
_cell.angle_beta   90.00
_cell.angle_gamma   90.00
#
_symmetry.space_group_name_H-M   'P 1'
#
loop_
_entity.id
_entity.type
_entity.pdbx_description
1 polymer ?
#
loop_
_entity_poly.entity_id
_entity_poly.type
_entity_poly.pdbx_seq_one_letter_code
_entity_poly.pdbx_strand_id
1 'polypeptide(L)' 'MKKYNIPVIYITAKNDASSEIIGLRDGAEDYIIKPFDVLILLVRIELEVKKQPMPCPNALLPLSWAA' A
#
# COMPACT_ATOMS: atom_id res chain seq x y z
N MET A 1 -5.64 6.71 -7.55
CA MET A 1 -5.09 6.64 -6.18
C MET A 1 -3.75 7.35 -6.00
N LYS A 2 -2.90 7.45 -7.05
CA LYS A 2 -1.62 8.21 -7.00
C LYS A 2 -1.70 9.64 -6.42
N LYS A 3 -2.87 10.29 -6.52
CA LYS A 3 -3.12 11.64 -5.95
C LYS A 3 -2.99 11.73 -4.42
N TYR A 4 -3.24 10.64 -3.70
CA TYR A 4 -3.17 10.59 -2.24
C TYR A 4 -1.94 9.85 -1.73
N ASN A 5 -1.05 9.43 -2.65
CA ASN A 5 0.16 8.67 -2.33
C ASN A 5 -0.14 7.48 -1.40
N ILE A 6 -1.24 6.74 -1.62
CA ILE A 6 -1.60 5.56 -0.81
C ILE A 6 -0.93 4.33 -1.45
N PRO A 7 -0.20 3.49 -0.69
CA PRO A 7 0.47 2.32 -1.25
C PRO A 7 -0.56 1.23 -1.57
N VAL A 8 -0.39 0.56 -2.71
CA VAL A 8 -1.29 -0.49 -3.20
C VAL A 8 -0.53 -1.81 -3.24
N ILE A 9 -1.06 -2.80 -2.51
CA ILE A 9 -0.51 -4.15 -2.45
C ILE A 9 -1.56 -5.10 -3.02
N TYR A 10 -1.18 -5.90 -4.01
CA TYR A 10 -2.04 -6.94 -4.55
C TYR A 10 -1.87 -8.25 -3.77
N ILE A 11 -2.98 -8.81 -3.28
CA ILE A 11 -3.01 -10.10 -2.59
C ILE A 11 -3.93 -11.03 -3.37
N THR A 12 -3.39 -12.09 -3.96
CA THR A 12 -4.11 -12.91 -4.93
C THR A 12 -3.75 -14.39 -4.84
N ALA A 13 -4.60 -15.27 -5.38
CA ALA A 13 -4.26 -16.69 -5.57
C ALA A 13 -3.62 -16.95 -6.95
N LYS A 14 -3.53 -15.92 -7.80
CA LYS A 14 -2.99 -16.02 -9.15
C LYS A 14 -1.46 -16.01 -9.12
N ASN A 15 -0.85 -17.15 -9.44
CA ASN A 15 0.59 -17.37 -9.34
C ASN A 15 1.24 -17.49 -10.72
N ASP A 16 0.95 -16.53 -11.60
CA ASP A 16 1.57 -16.44 -12.92
C ASP A 16 2.52 -15.26 -12.95
N ALA A 17 3.76 -15.47 -13.39
CA ALA A 17 4.76 -14.41 -13.53
C ALA A 17 4.23 -13.23 -14.38
N SER A 18 3.47 -13.51 -15.44
CA SER A 18 2.84 -12.48 -16.26
C SER A 18 1.89 -11.58 -15.46
N SER A 19 1.14 -12.15 -14.53
CA SER A 19 0.18 -11.41 -13.71
C SER A 19 0.87 -10.55 -12.66
N GLU A 20 1.95 -11.06 -12.07
CA GLU A 20 2.81 -10.32 -11.16
C GLU A 20 3.46 -9.13 -11.88
N ILE A 21 4.06 -9.37 -13.05
CA ILE A 21 4.68 -8.31 -13.87
C ILE A 21 3.66 -7.23 -14.23
N ILE A 22 2.45 -7.62 -14.65
CA ILE A 22 1.39 -6.67 -14.97
C ILE A 22 0.99 -5.87 -13.73
N GLY A 23 0.76 -6.54 -12.59
CA GLY A 23 0.34 -5.88 -11.35
C GLY A 23 1.36 -4.85 -10.86
N LEU A 24 2.64 -5.21 -10.88
CA LEU A 24 3.73 -4.29 -10.51
C LEU A 24 3.84 -3.12 -11.50
N ARG A 25 3.68 -3.35 -12.81
CA ARG A 25 3.70 -2.28 -13.83
C ARG A 25 2.50 -1.36 -13.77
N ASP A 26 1.34 -1.86 -13.35
CA ASP A 26 0.10 -1.09 -13.20
C ASP A 26 0.19 -0.05 -12.06
N GLY A 27 1.21 -0.21 -11.21
CA GLY A 27 1.52 0.71 -10.11
C GLY A 27 1.16 0.18 -8.74
N ALA A 28 1.13 -1.14 -8.57
CA ALA A 28 1.22 -1.73 -7.24
C ALA A 28 2.67 -1.70 -6.74
N GLU A 29 2.82 -1.39 -5.46
CA GLU A 29 4.09 -1.44 -4.77
C GLU A 29 4.53 -2.87 -4.45
N ASP A 30 3.58 -3.78 -4.25
CA ASP A 30 3.87 -5.20 -3.97
C ASP A 30 2.78 -6.14 -4.51
N TYR A 31 3.17 -7.39 -4.77
CA TYR A 31 2.33 -8.47 -5.26
C TYR A 31 2.57 -9.74 -4.44
N ILE A 32 1.54 -10.20 -3.74
CA ILE A 32 1.61 -11.30 -2.76
C ILE A 32 0.65 -12.41 -3.19
N ILE A 33 1.20 -13.62 -3.27
CA ILE A 33 0.44 -14.83 -3.61
C ILE A 33 -0.01 -15.54 -2.33
N LYS A 34 -1.27 -16.00 -2.32
CA LYS A 34 -1.82 -16.87 -1.28
C LYS A 34 -1.43 -18.34 -1.53
N PRO A 35 -1.17 -19.12 -0.47
CA PRO A 35 -1.12 -18.74 0.94
C PRO A 35 0.19 -18.02 1.29
N PHE A 36 0.12 -17.06 2.23
CA PHE A 36 1.27 -16.29 2.70
C PHE A 36 1.35 -16.32 4.23
N ASP A 37 2.52 -15.99 4.76
CA ASP A 37 2.73 -15.82 6.19
C ASP A 37 2.31 -14.42 6.63
N VAL A 38 1.53 -14.33 7.70
CA VAL A 38 1.00 -13.07 8.24
C VAL A 38 2.12 -12.18 8.77
N LEU A 39 3.16 -12.75 9.39
CA LEU A 39 4.30 -11.98 9.91
C LEU A 39 5.10 -11.35 8.77
N ILE A 40 5.28 -12.08 7.66
CA ILE A 40 5.94 -11.54 6.46
C ILE A 40 5.09 -10.42 5.83
N LEU A 41 3.77 -10.60 5.78
CA LEU A 41 2.87 -9.56 5.28
C LEU A 41 2.97 -8.28 6.12
N LEU A 42 3.03 -8.39 7.45
CA LEU A 42 3.18 -7.22 8.34
C LEU A 42 4.47 -6.46 8.04
N VAL A 43 5.60 -7.17 7.91
CA VAL A 43 6.88 -6.54 7.56
C VAL A 43 6.82 -5.85 6.19
N ARG A 44 6.17 -6.46 5.19
CA ARG A 44 5.97 -5.84 3.87
C ARG A 44 5.14 -4.56 3.97
N ILE A 45 4.05 -4.57 4.73
CA ILE A 45 3.23 -3.37 4.96
C ILE A 45 4.05 -2.27 5.63
N GLU A 46 4.81 -2.59 6.68
CA GLU A 46 5.68 -1.63 7.37
C GLU A 46 6.71 -1.00 6.42
N LEU A 47 7.31 -1.80 5.52
CA LEU A 47 8.24 -1.33 4.52
C LEU A 47 7.59 -0.36 3.54
N GLU A 48 6.38 -0.66 3.03
CA GLU A 48 5.68 0.22 2.09
C GLU A 48 5.22 1.54 2.75
N VAL A 49 4.73 1.49 3.99
CA VAL A 49 4.36 2.70 4.74
C VAL A 49 5.59 3.58 5.01
N LYS A 50 6.75 2.98 5.33
CA LYS A 50 7.99 3.72 5.59
C LYS A 50 8.56 4.44 4.37
N LYS A 51 8.31 3.93 3.15
CA LYS A 51 8.73 4.61 1.91
C LYS A 51 8.00 5.93 1.69
N GLN A 52 6.88 6.15 2.37
CA GLN A 52 6.13 7.38 2.22
C GLN A 52 6.79 8.48 3.06
N PRO A 53 7.22 9.61 2.46
CA PRO A 53 7.50 10.79 3.24
C PRO A 53 6.17 11.16 3.91
N MET A 54 6.15 11.20 5.24
CA MET A 54 4.96 11.43 6.06
C MET A 54 3.96 12.37 5.37
N PRO A 55 2.78 11.90 4.94
CA PRO A 55 1.73 12.81 4.51
C PRO A 55 1.28 13.63 5.72
N CYS A 56 1.27 14.94 5.50
CA CYS A 56 0.98 16.06 6.39
C CYS A 56 0.20 15.70 7.69
N PRO A 57 0.67 16.12 8.88
CA PRO A 57 0.03 15.83 10.18
C PRO A 57 -1.43 16.26 10.35
N ASN A 58 -2.01 16.97 9.38
CA ASN A 58 -3.35 17.55 9.47
C ASN A 58 -3.93 17.79 8.06
N ALA A 59 -4.54 16.78 7.47
CA ALA A 59 -5.49 17.00 6.39
C ALA A 59 -6.87 17.31 7.02
N LEU A 60 -7.11 18.59 7.31
CA LEU A 60 -8.44 19.20 7.48
C LEU A 60 -9.25 18.85 8.75
N LEU A 61 -8.75 19.17 9.95
CA LEU A 61 -9.63 19.78 10.94
C LEU A 61 -9.44 21.30 10.89
N PRO A 62 -10.34 22.08 10.25
CA PRO A 62 -10.46 23.47 10.65
C PRO A 62 -10.85 23.45 12.13
N LEU A 63 -10.05 24.11 12.98
CA LEU A 63 -10.30 24.35 14.40
C LEU A 63 -11.55 25.25 14.64
N SER A 64 -12.53 25.19 13.75
CA SER A 64 -13.80 25.90 13.82
C SER A 64 -14.82 25.22 14.73
N TRP A 65 -14.58 23.98 15.18
CA TRP A 65 -15.49 23.25 16.06
C TRP A 65 -14.99 23.15 17.50
N ALA A 66 -13.84 23.75 17.81
CA ALA A 66 -13.33 23.91 19.17
C ALA A 66 -13.79 25.24 19.80
N ALA A 67 -15.05 25.60 19.57
CA ALA A 67 -15.73 26.73 20.22
C ALA A 67 -16.75 26.20 21.23
#